data_AF-A0A452YQQ5-F1
#
_entry.id   AF-A0A452YQQ5-F1
#
_cell.length_a   1.000
_cell.length_b   1.000
_cell.length_c   1.000
_cell.angle_alpha   90.00
_cell.angle_beta   90.00
_cell.angle_gamma   90.00
#
_symmetry.space_group_name_H-M   'P 1'
#
loop_
_entity.id
_entity.type
_entity.pdbx_description
1 polymer ?
#
loop_
_entity_poly.entity_id
_entity_poly.type
_entity_poly.pdbx_seq_one_letter_code
_entity_poly.pdbx_strand_id
1 'polypeptide(L)'
;VRAAQNVLEACAQTVTMERVVFTSSVTAVVWKDDHKLVDAFDERNWSDLNLCRKRKLWHALAKTLSEKTAWALAMDRGVDMVAINAGLLTGPGLSSAHPCLKGVPEMYEHGVLVTVDADFLADAHVAAYECPTAFGRYLCFNNVVCRPEDALQFAQMLTPSAPCYPPRYTRVNEQHLSSKILRKSSDDGVFL
;
A
#
# COMPACT_ATOMS: atom_id res chain seq x y z
N VAL A 1 4.79 -11.21 10.45
CA VAL A 1 3.74 -12.17 10.91
C VAL A 1 3.58 -12.15 12.43
N ARG A 2 4.54 -12.67 13.23
CA ARG A 2 4.40 -12.69 14.70
C ARG A 2 4.14 -11.31 15.32
N ALA A 3 4.82 -10.28 14.84
CA ALA A 3 4.58 -8.91 15.29
C ALA A 3 3.13 -8.46 15.07
N ALA A 4 2.56 -8.70 13.87
CA ALA A 4 1.18 -8.39 13.57
C ALA A 4 0.21 -9.16 14.48
N GLN A 5 0.47 -10.45 14.69
CA GLN A 5 -0.33 -11.27 15.61
C GLN A 5 -0.32 -10.73 17.04
N ASN A 6 0.86 -10.42 17.58
CA ASN A 6 0.99 -9.94 18.95
C ASN A 6 0.29 -8.60 19.16
N VAL A 7 0.40 -7.67 18.19
CA VAL A 7 -0.28 -6.37 18.26
C VAL A 7 -1.79 -6.56 18.20
N LEU A 8 -2.31 -7.34 17.26
CA LEU A 8 -3.75 -7.57 17.12
C LEU A 8 -4.34 -8.28 18.35
N GLU A 9 -3.60 -9.23 18.94
CA GLU A 9 -3.99 -9.90 20.18
C GLU A 9 -4.08 -8.90 21.35
N ALA A 10 -3.11 -7.99 21.47
CA ALA A 10 -3.14 -6.93 22.48
C ALA A 10 -4.31 -5.95 22.25
N CYS A 11 -4.58 -5.58 20.99
CA CYS A 11 -5.73 -4.75 20.63
C CYS A 11 -7.05 -5.42 21.02
N ALA A 12 -7.20 -6.71 20.75
CA ALA A 12 -8.40 -7.48 21.09
C ALA A 12 -8.68 -7.54 22.61
N GLN A 13 -7.64 -7.45 23.43
CA GLN A 13 -7.76 -7.46 24.89
C GLN A 13 -7.99 -6.05 25.47
N THR A 14 -7.95 -5.01 24.64
CA THR A 14 -8.06 -3.61 25.06
C THR A 14 -9.48 -3.08 24.83
N VAL A 15 -10.22 -2.85 25.91
CA VAL A 15 -11.64 -2.42 25.85
C VAL A 15 -11.82 -1.05 25.19
N THR A 16 -10.83 -0.16 25.29
CA THR A 16 -10.90 1.21 24.72
C THR A 16 -10.48 1.27 23.25
N MET A 17 -10.10 0.14 22.64
CA MET A 17 -9.65 0.12 21.24
C MET A 17 -10.87 0.12 20.32
N GLU A 18 -10.99 1.15 19.48
CA GLU A 18 -12.11 1.29 18.56
C GLU A 18 -11.84 0.64 17.21
N ARG A 19 -10.63 0.83 16.66
CA ARG A 19 -10.26 0.35 15.33
C ARG A 19 -8.76 0.18 15.19
N VAL A 20 -8.35 -0.83 14.43
CA VAL A 20 -6.97 -1.05 14.00
C VAL A 20 -6.81 -0.69 12.53
N VAL A 21 -5.91 0.24 12.21
CA VAL A 21 -5.48 0.50 10.84
C VAL A 21 -4.17 -0.24 10.57
N PHE A 22 -4.22 -1.24 9.69
CA PHE A 22 -3.10 -2.12 9.38
C PHE A 22 -2.37 -1.68 8.11
N THR A 23 -1.10 -1.25 8.24
CA THR A 23 -0.28 -0.87 7.09
C THR A 23 0.27 -2.09 6.35
N SER A 24 -0.36 -2.43 5.23
CA SER A 24 0.09 -3.45 4.29
C SER A 24 0.91 -2.82 3.14
N SER A 25 0.87 -3.41 1.95
CA SER A 25 1.54 -2.94 0.74
C SER A 25 0.82 -3.46 -0.50
N VAL A 26 0.93 -2.74 -1.63
CA VAL A 26 0.53 -3.20 -2.97
C VAL A 26 1.20 -4.53 -3.33
N THR A 27 2.40 -4.80 -2.82
CA THR A 27 3.08 -6.11 -2.99
C THR A 27 2.32 -7.29 -2.36
N ALA A 28 1.33 -7.06 -1.50
CA ALA A 28 0.43 -8.11 -0.99
C ALA A 28 -0.75 -8.42 -1.93
N VAL A 29 -0.86 -7.69 -3.05
CA VAL A 29 -1.98 -7.73 -3.99
C VAL A 29 -1.54 -8.19 -5.39
N VAL A 30 -0.39 -7.71 -5.87
CA VAL A 30 -0.07 -7.74 -7.32
C VAL A 30 0.55 -9.04 -7.85
N TRP A 31 1.08 -9.92 -7.00
CA TRP A 31 1.86 -11.07 -7.46
C TRP A 31 0.99 -12.30 -7.67
N LYS A 32 0.45 -12.50 -8.87
CA LYS A 32 -0.32 -13.69 -9.26
C LYS A 32 0.30 -14.38 -10.47
N ASP A 33 0.14 -15.70 -10.59
CA ASP A 33 0.69 -16.50 -11.70
C ASP A 33 -0.19 -16.45 -12.96
N ASP A 34 -1.13 -15.49 -13.02
CA ASP A 34 -2.09 -15.40 -14.12
C ASP A 34 -1.51 -14.53 -15.24
N HIS A 35 -1.24 -15.14 -16.38
CA HIS A 35 -0.73 -14.50 -17.60
C HIS A 35 -1.73 -13.53 -18.27
N LYS A 36 -2.90 -13.29 -17.65
CA LYS A 36 -3.92 -12.37 -18.13
C LYS A 36 -3.64 -10.96 -17.62
N LEU A 37 -2.95 -10.21 -18.47
CA LEU A 37 -2.53 -8.81 -18.32
C LEU A 37 -3.66 -7.76 -18.19
N VAL A 38 -4.92 -8.13 -17.89
CA VAL A 38 -6.05 -7.18 -18.07
C VAL A 38 -7.13 -7.24 -16.98
N ASP A 39 -7.00 -8.09 -15.95
CA ASP A 39 -7.91 -7.96 -14.81
C ASP A 39 -7.38 -6.86 -13.89
N ALA A 40 -8.12 -5.75 -13.84
CA ALA A 40 -7.88 -4.62 -12.96
C ALA A 40 -7.55 -5.13 -11.55
N PHE A 41 -6.35 -4.79 -11.06
CA PHE A 41 -5.97 -5.11 -9.69
C PHE A 41 -6.86 -4.32 -8.74
N ASP A 42 -7.63 -5.03 -7.93
CA ASP A 42 -8.50 -4.44 -6.93
C ASP A 42 -8.12 -4.91 -5.52
N GLU A 43 -8.79 -4.32 -4.53
CA GLU A 43 -8.59 -4.61 -3.12
C GLU A 43 -8.94 -6.04 -2.71
N ARG A 44 -9.53 -6.85 -3.61
CA ARG A 44 -9.89 -8.25 -3.36
C ARG A 44 -8.75 -9.20 -3.73
N ASN A 45 -7.80 -8.76 -4.56
CA ASN A 45 -6.69 -9.61 -4.97
C ASN A 45 -5.67 -9.84 -3.86
N TRP A 46 -5.06 -11.03 -3.86
CA TRP A 46 -3.99 -11.42 -2.95
C TRP A 46 -2.83 -12.00 -3.74
N SER A 47 -1.62 -11.62 -3.34
CA SER A 47 -0.40 -12.21 -3.88
C SER A 47 -0.32 -13.70 -3.55
N ASP A 48 0.13 -14.48 -4.51
CA ASP A 48 0.39 -15.91 -4.40
C ASP A 48 1.67 -16.15 -3.59
N LEU A 49 1.53 -16.86 -2.47
CA LEU A 49 2.61 -17.15 -1.54
C LEU A 49 3.68 -18.09 -2.14
N ASN A 50 3.27 -19.01 -3.01
CA ASN A 50 4.18 -19.95 -3.67
C ASN A 50 5.00 -19.22 -4.74
N LEU A 51 4.36 -18.35 -5.53
CA LEU A 51 5.04 -17.48 -6.49
C LEU A 51 6.05 -16.59 -5.78
N CYS A 52 5.63 -15.93 -4.70
CA CYS A 52 6.52 -15.08 -3.91
C CYS A 52 7.71 -15.87 -3.35
N ARG A 53 7.51 -17.11 -2.88
CA ARG A 53 8.60 -17.97 -2.40
C ARG A 53 9.53 -18.43 -3.53
N LYS A 54 8.97 -18.85 -4.67
CA LYS A 54 9.71 -19.30 -5.87
C LYS A 54 10.60 -18.19 -6.43
N ARG A 55 10.07 -16.97 -6.54
CA ARG A 55 10.80 -15.77 -7.03
C ARG A 55 11.59 -15.05 -5.93
N LYS A 56 11.58 -15.56 -4.70
CA LYS A 56 12.26 -14.97 -3.54
C LYS A 56 11.84 -13.51 -3.30
N LEU A 57 10.56 -13.19 -3.51
CA LEU A 57 9.93 -11.89 -3.25
C LEU A 57 9.59 -11.79 -1.76
N TRP A 58 10.62 -11.73 -0.91
CA TRP A 58 10.47 -11.86 0.53
C TRP A 58 9.61 -10.77 1.16
N HIS A 59 9.69 -9.54 0.65
CA HIS A 59 8.84 -8.43 1.11
C HIS A 59 7.36 -8.71 0.81
N ALA A 60 7.04 -9.06 -0.43
CA ALA A 60 5.67 -9.44 -0.84
C ALA A 60 5.14 -10.61 0.01
N LEU A 61 5.95 -11.66 0.20
CA LEU A 61 5.60 -12.80 1.03
C LEU A 61 5.30 -12.39 2.46
N ALA A 62 6.16 -11.57 3.07
CA ALA A 62 6.02 -11.12 4.44
C ALA A 62 4.79 -10.22 4.63
N LYS A 63 4.52 -9.29 3.70
CA LYS A 63 3.35 -8.41 3.74
C LYS A 63 2.06 -9.20 3.57
N THR A 64 2.00 -10.10 2.58
CA THR A 64 0.85 -10.97 2.34
C THR A 64 0.52 -11.84 3.54
N LEU A 65 1.51 -12.54 4.11
CA LEU A 65 1.30 -13.38 5.28
C LEU A 65 0.86 -12.58 6.50
N SER A 66 1.49 -11.43 6.75
CA SER A 66 1.17 -10.60 7.92
C SER A 66 -0.25 -10.04 7.84
N GLU A 67 -0.67 -9.58 6.67
CA GLU A 67 -2.03 -9.06 6.47
C GLU A 67 -3.09 -10.18 6.56
N LYS A 68 -2.85 -11.35 5.95
CA LYS A 68 -3.76 -12.50 6.08
C LYS A 68 -3.91 -12.95 7.54
N THR A 69 -2.80 -13.01 8.28
CA THR A 69 -2.84 -13.35 9.71
C THR A 69 -3.57 -12.29 10.53
N ALA A 70 -3.35 -11.00 10.25
CA ALA A 70 -4.05 -9.92 10.93
C ALA A 70 -5.56 -9.99 10.69
N TRP A 71 -6.01 -10.20 9.44
CA TRP A 71 -7.42 -10.39 9.13
C TRP A 71 -8.04 -11.59 9.82
N ALA A 72 -7.36 -12.73 9.82
CA ALA A 72 -7.85 -13.94 10.49
C ALA A 72 -8.09 -13.69 12.00
N LEU A 73 -7.14 -13.03 12.68
CA LEU A 73 -7.26 -12.69 14.09
C LEU A 73 -8.33 -11.62 14.35
N ALA A 74 -8.39 -10.59 13.50
CA ALA A 74 -9.38 -9.54 13.63
C ALA A 74 -10.81 -10.09 13.53
N MET A 75 -11.06 -10.98 12.56
CA MET A 75 -12.35 -11.66 12.42
C MET A 75 -12.64 -12.62 13.59
N ASP A 76 -11.65 -13.39 14.05
CA ASP A 76 -11.80 -14.32 15.18
C ASP A 76 -12.13 -13.60 16.49
N ARG A 77 -11.52 -12.43 16.72
CA ARG A 77 -11.66 -11.67 17.97
C ARG A 77 -12.65 -10.51 17.91
N GLY A 78 -13.30 -10.31 16.77
CA GLY A 78 -14.25 -9.20 16.58
C GLY A 78 -13.59 -7.82 16.63
N VAL A 79 -12.32 -7.70 16.24
CA VAL A 79 -11.62 -6.41 16.15
C VAL A 79 -11.98 -5.73 14.84
N ASP A 80 -12.48 -4.49 14.91
CA ASP A 80 -12.66 -3.66 13.71
C ASP A 80 -11.29 -3.30 13.13
N MET A 81 -11.04 -3.73 11.90
CA MET A 81 -9.77 -3.54 11.23
C MET A 81 -9.98 -3.03 9.80
N VAL A 82 -9.14 -2.08 9.40
CA VAL A 82 -9.00 -1.61 8.02
C VAL A 82 -7.55 -1.80 7.59
N ALA A 83 -7.31 -2.29 6.38
CA ALA A 83 -5.97 -2.44 5.84
C ALA A 83 -5.67 -1.41 4.74
N ILE A 84 -4.51 -0.76 4.83
CA ILE A 84 -4.01 0.17 3.81
C ILE A 84 -2.87 -0.51 3.03
N ASN A 85 -3.14 -0.89 1.79
CA ASN A 85 -2.18 -1.45 0.85
C ASN A 85 -1.45 -0.32 0.12
N ALA A 86 -0.40 0.19 0.78
CA ALA A 86 0.39 1.31 0.28
C ALA A 86 1.23 0.95 -0.95
N GLY A 87 1.32 1.88 -1.90
CA GLY A 87 2.33 1.90 -2.95
C GLY A 87 3.75 1.98 -2.37
N LEU A 88 4.75 1.96 -3.24
CA LEU A 88 6.13 2.11 -2.79
C LEU A 88 6.34 3.54 -2.27
N LEU A 89 6.68 3.69 -1.00
CA LEU A 89 6.91 4.98 -0.37
C LEU A 89 8.09 5.69 -1.05
N THR A 90 7.87 6.87 -1.61
CA THR A 90 8.93 7.69 -2.20
C THR A 90 9.59 8.54 -1.12
N GLY A 91 10.86 8.29 -0.81
CA GLY A 91 11.56 9.06 0.23
C GLY A 91 13.08 8.92 0.19
N PRO A 92 13.82 9.93 0.69
CA PRO A 92 15.27 9.89 0.77
C PRO A 92 15.73 8.73 1.68
N GLY A 93 16.66 7.92 1.19
CA GLY A 93 17.24 6.79 1.94
C GLY A 93 16.80 5.39 1.49
N LEU A 94 15.95 5.28 0.47
CA LEU A 94 15.71 3.99 -0.18
C LEU A 94 16.91 3.56 -1.02
N SER A 95 17.71 2.64 -0.48
CA SER A 95 18.78 1.98 -1.22
C SER A 95 18.22 0.96 -2.23
N SER A 96 18.84 0.87 -3.41
CA SER A 96 18.50 -0.11 -4.45
C SER A 96 18.54 -1.57 -3.98
N ALA A 97 19.26 -1.86 -2.89
CA ALA A 97 19.32 -3.19 -2.27
C ALA A 97 18.13 -3.51 -1.34
N HIS A 98 17.22 -2.56 -1.10
CA HIS A 98 16.15 -2.74 -0.14
C HIS A 98 15.17 -3.84 -0.61
N PRO A 99 14.78 -4.81 0.25
CA PRO A 99 13.92 -5.92 -0.15
C PRO A 99 12.57 -5.52 -0.75
N CYS A 100 12.08 -4.30 -0.47
CA CYS A 100 10.84 -3.77 -1.06
C CYS A 100 10.97 -3.43 -2.54
N LEU A 101 12.18 -3.19 -3.04
CA LEU A 101 12.45 -2.86 -4.44
C LEU A 101 12.58 -4.11 -5.32
N LYS A 102 12.61 -5.29 -4.70
CA LYS A 102 12.68 -6.54 -5.44
C LYS A 102 11.37 -6.80 -6.18
N GLY A 103 11.49 -6.90 -7.50
CA GLY A 103 10.37 -7.08 -8.42
C GLY A 103 9.78 -5.78 -8.97
N VAL A 104 10.36 -4.63 -8.64
CA VAL A 104 9.96 -3.34 -9.23
C VAL A 104 10.04 -3.33 -10.77
N PRO A 105 11.08 -3.88 -11.43
CA PRO A 105 11.11 -3.94 -12.89
C PRO A 105 9.92 -4.72 -13.47
N GLU A 106 9.57 -5.85 -12.87
CA GLU A 106 8.45 -6.69 -13.31
C GLU A 106 7.10 -6.00 -13.01
N MET A 107 6.99 -5.27 -11.90
CA MET A 107 5.82 -4.44 -11.60
C MET A 107 5.65 -3.31 -12.62
N TYR A 108 6.75 -2.70 -13.08
CA TYR A 108 6.74 -1.68 -14.12
C TYR A 108 6.30 -2.28 -15.46
N GLU A 109 6.89 -3.40 -15.86
CA GLU A 109 6.52 -4.13 -17.10
C GLU A 109 5.05 -4.54 -17.13
N HIS A 110 4.48 -4.90 -15.98
CA HIS A 110 3.06 -5.24 -15.84
C HIS A 110 2.14 -4.03 -15.62
N GLY A 111 2.67 -2.80 -15.56
CA GLY A 111 1.88 -1.57 -15.37
C GLY A 111 1.25 -1.44 -13.97
N VAL A 112 1.81 -2.10 -12.96
CA VAL A 112 1.32 -2.11 -11.56
C VAL A 112 2.27 -1.42 -10.59
N LEU A 113 3.32 -0.78 -11.08
CA LEU A 113 4.23 0.00 -10.25
C LEU A 113 3.58 1.32 -9.86
N VAL A 114 3.27 1.45 -8.58
CA VAL A 114 2.68 2.66 -8.00
C VAL A 114 3.48 3.11 -6.79
N THR A 115 3.57 4.43 -6.60
CA THR A 115 4.26 5.06 -5.48
C THR A 115 3.30 5.91 -4.65
N VAL A 116 3.69 6.17 -3.42
CA VAL A 116 2.90 6.97 -2.49
C VAL A 116 3.80 7.94 -1.73
N ASP A 117 3.35 9.19 -1.61
CA ASP A 117 4.02 10.17 -0.76
C ASP A 117 3.67 9.93 0.72
N ALA A 118 4.60 10.25 1.62
CA ALA A 118 4.44 10.00 3.05
C ALA A 118 3.24 10.72 3.65
N ASP A 119 3.03 11.99 3.27
CA ASP A 119 1.92 12.80 3.75
C ASP A 119 0.58 12.23 3.28
N PHE A 120 0.49 11.85 2.00
CA PHE A 120 -0.72 11.21 1.45
C PHE A 120 -1.03 9.88 2.15
N LEU A 121 0.01 9.09 2.46
CA LEU A 121 -0.17 7.84 3.19
C LEU A 121 -0.64 8.08 4.63
N ALA A 122 -0.12 9.11 5.31
CA ALA A 122 -0.53 9.48 6.66
C ALA A 122 -2.00 9.92 6.66
N ASP A 123 -2.39 10.80 5.74
CA ASP A 123 -3.77 11.26 5.57
C ASP A 123 -4.72 10.09 5.32
N ALA A 124 -4.31 9.11 4.51
CA ALA A 124 -5.11 7.91 4.26
C ALA A 124 -5.31 7.05 5.52
N HIS A 125 -4.30 6.95 6.40
CA HIS A 125 -4.44 6.22 7.67
C HIS A 125 -5.37 6.95 8.65
N VAL A 126 -5.24 8.27 8.77
CA VAL A 126 -6.13 9.09 9.60
C VAL A 126 -7.56 8.96 9.10
N ALA A 127 -7.79 9.15 7.81
CA ALA A 127 -9.13 9.06 7.22
C ALA A 127 -9.74 7.65 7.37
N ALA A 128 -8.94 6.59 7.26
CA ALA A 128 -9.40 5.21 7.50
C ALA A 128 -9.75 4.95 8.97
N TYR A 129 -9.03 5.57 9.91
CA TYR A 129 -9.35 5.49 11.33
C TYR A 129 -10.65 6.23 11.64
N GLU A 130 -10.77 7.49 11.21
CA GLU A 130 -11.86 8.39 11.55
C GLU A 130 -13.19 8.08 10.83
N CYS A 131 -13.15 7.53 9.60
CA CYS A 131 -14.36 7.27 8.82
C CYS A 131 -15.11 6.05 9.35
N PRO A 132 -16.29 6.18 9.98
CA PRO A 132 -16.97 5.04 10.63
C PRO A 132 -17.33 3.92 9.64
N THR A 133 -17.54 4.29 8.37
CA THR A 133 -17.89 3.37 7.28
C THR A 133 -16.69 2.76 6.55
N ALA A 134 -15.46 3.06 6.95
CA ALA A 134 -14.28 2.43 6.35
C ALA A 134 -14.24 0.95 6.74
N PHE A 135 -14.09 0.07 5.74
CA PHE A 135 -14.01 -1.37 5.97
C PHE A 135 -13.17 -2.06 4.91
N GLY A 136 -12.56 -3.18 5.29
CA GLY A 136 -11.79 -4.00 4.35
C GLY A 136 -10.43 -3.39 4.03
N ARG A 137 -10.03 -3.51 2.77
CA ARG A 137 -8.69 -3.20 2.28
C ARG A 137 -8.79 -2.02 1.32
N TYR A 138 -7.75 -1.19 1.25
CA TYR A 138 -7.69 -0.03 0.35
C TYR A 138 -6.32 0.09 -0.30
N LEU A 139 -6.28 0.19 -1.63
CA LEU A 139 -5.07 0.59 -2.33
C LEU A 139 -4.79 2.07 -2.05
N CYS A 140 -3.54 2.40 -1.71
CA CYS A 140 -3.16 3.78 -1.38
C CYS A 140 -1.90 4.17 -2.16
N PHE A 141 -2.11 4.96 -3.20
CA PHE A 141 -1.07 5.53 -4.05
C PHE A 141 -1.60 6.82 -4.69
N ASN A 142 -0.69 7.75 -4.99
CA ASN A 142 -1.02 8.99 -5.69
C ASN A 142 -0.21 9.16 -6.98
N ASN A 143 0.69 8.21 -7.30
CA ASN A 143 1.53 8.22 -8.48
C ASN A 143 1.59 6.82 -9.10
N VAL A 144 1.45 6.75 -10.43
CA VAL A 144 1.59 5.52 -11.23
C VAL A 144 2.83 5.67 -12.10
N VAL A 145 3.75 4.71 -12.02
CA VAL A 145 4.97 4.70 -12.82
C VAL A 145 4.72 3.82 -14.04
N CYS A 146 4.40 4.45 -15.17
CA CYS A 146 4.01 3.72 -16.39
C CYS A 146 4.73 4.19 -17.65
N ARG A 147 5.23 5.44 -17.66
CA ARG A 147 5.98 5.99 -18.78
C ARG A 147 7.49 5.86 -18.54
N PRO A 148 8.30 5.79 -19.60
CA PRO A 148 9.76 5.81 -19.48
C PRO A 148 10.30 6.99 -18.66
N GLU A 149 9.65 8.16 -18.77
CA GLU A 149 10.01 9.36 -18.02
C GLU A 149 9.75 9.19 -16.51
N ASP A 150 8.61 8.60 -16.15
CA ASP A 150 8.26 8.31 -14.75
C ASP A 150 9.26 7.32 -14.15
N ALA A 151 9.64 6.28 -14.91
CA ALA A 151 10.59 5.27 -14.48
C ALA A 151 11.99 5.86 -14.27
N LEU A 152 12.41 6.79 -15.14
CA LEU A 152 13.67 7.50 -14.99
C LEU A 152 13.68 8.39 -13.75
N GLN A 153 12.61 9.16 -13.52
CA GLN A 153 12.46 9.99 -12.32
C GLN A 153 12.49 9.13 -11.05
N PHE A 154 11.76 8.02 -11.06
CA PHE A 154 11.75 7.08 -9.95
C PHE A 154 13.14 6.46 -9.70
N ALA A 155 13.87 6.06 -10.75
CA ALA A 155 15.23 5.53 -10.62
C ALA A 155 16.21 6.59 -10.06
N GLN A 156 16.10 7.84 -10.50
CA GLN A 156 16.91 8.95 -9.97
C GLN A 156 16.69 9.13 -8.46
N MET A 157 15.45 9.01 -7.97
CA MET A 157 15.14 9.09 -6.54
C MET A 157 15.76 7.96 -5.71
N LEU A 158 16.00 6.79 -6.32
CA LEU A 158 16.67 5.65 -5.67
C LEU A 158 18.20 5.73 -5.70
N THR A 159 18.76 6.67 -6.47
CA THR A 159 20.21 6.81 -6.61
C THR A 159 20.73 7.79 -5.57
N PRO A 160 21.76 7.44 -4.78
CA PRO A 160 22.33 8.39 -3.84
C PRO A 160 23.18 9.43 -4.59
N SER A 161 22.63 10.63 -4.83
CA SER A 161 23.43 11.78 -5.25
C SER A 161 22.96 13.10 -4.61
N ALA A 162 23.76 13.57 -3.64
CA ALA A 162 23.96 14.97 -3.18
C ALA A 162 22.73 15.77 -2.66
N PRO A 163 22.91 16.84 -1.83
CA PRO A 163 21.84 17.39 -1.00
C PRO A 163 20.78 18.13 -1.83
N CYS A 164 19.54 17.67 -1.77
CA CYS A 164 18.40 18.37 -2.38
C CYS A 164 18.03 19.60 -1.55
N TYR A 165 18.18 20.78 -2.15
CA TYR A 165 17.39 21.95 -1.78
C TYR A 165 15.91 21.67 -2.14
N PRO A 166 14.93 22.11 -1.33
CA PRO A 166 13.53 21.82 -1.59
C PRO A 166 13.07 22.53 -2.86
N PRO A 167 12.55 21.82 -3.88
CA PRO A 167 11.89 22.48 -5.00
C PRO A 167 10.59 23.11 -4.51
N ARG A 168 10.36 24.37 -4.91
CA ARG A 168 9.10 25.08 -4.69
C ARG A 168 7.98 24.32 -5.41
N TYR A 169 7.11 23.68 -4.63
CA TYR A 169 5.89 23.06 -5.12
C TYR A 169 4.98 24.10 -5.77
N THR A 170 4.82 24.00 -7.09
CA THR A 170 3.67 24.59 -7.79
C THR A 170 2.60 23.51 -7.82
N ARG A 171 1.43 23.80 -7.21
CA ARG A 171 0.26 22.92 -7.26
C ARG A 171 -0.11 22.70 -8.74
N VAL A 172 -0.06 21.45 -9.17
CA VAL A 172 -0.67 21.03 -10.43
C VAL A 172 -1.91 20.21 -10.08
N ASN A 173 -3.06 20.65 -10.60
CA ASN A 173 -4.36 20.03 -10.42
C ASN A 173 -4.46 18.71 -11.21
N GLU A 174 -4.96 17.70 -10.49
CA GLU A 174 -5.88 16.61 -10.86
C GLU A 174 -5.69 15.81 -12.16
N GLN A 175 -5.67 14.48 -12.03
CA GLN A 175 -6.81 13.58 -12.35
C GLN A 175 -6.31 12.12 -12.47
N HIS A 176 -6.41 11.36 -11.36
CA HIS A 176 -6.72 9.92 -11.28
C HIS A 176 -6.53 9.46 -9.82
N LEU A 177 -7.37 10.01 -8.93
CA LEU A 177 -7.44 9.59 -7.53
C LEU A 177 -8.27 8.30 -7.45
N SER A 178 -7.65 7.16 -7.16
CA SER A 178 -8.42 6.01 -6.64
C SER A 178 -8.03 5.77 -5.20
N SER A 179 -8.51 6.64 -4.31
CA SER A 179 -8.81 6.23 -2.95
C SER A 179 -10.23 6.68 -2.63
N LYS A 180 -11.14 5.70 -2.55
CA LYS A 180 -12.56 5.93 -2.19
C LYS A 180 -12.71 6.58 -0.80
N ILE A 181 -11.65 6.60 0.00
CA ILE A 181 -11.62 7.20 1.35
C ILE A 181 -11.38 8.71 1.30
N LEU A 182 -10.35 9.19 0.59
CA LEU A 182 -10.00 10.63 0.59
C LEU A 182 -10.97 11.47 -0.24
N ARG A 183 -11.64 10.87 -1.22
CA ARG A 183 -12.75 11.54 -1.93
C ARG A 183 -13.98 11.74 -1.01
N LYS A 184 -14.16 10.87 -0.02
CA LYS A 184 -15.32 10.92 0.89
C LYS A 184 -15.19 11.98 1.99
N SER A 185 -13.99 12.55 2.20
CA SER A 185 -13.77 13.63 3.17
C SER A 185 -13.80 15.04 2.55
N SER A 186 -13.83 15.16 1.21
CA SER A 186 -13.93 16.45 0.52
C SER A 186 -15.32 16.76 -0.06
N ASP A 187 -16.22 15.78 -0.17
CA ASP A 187 -17.58 16.01 -0.65
C ASP A 187 -18.59 15.55 0.41
N ASP A 188 -19.35 16.52 0.93
CA ASP A 188 -20.65 16.28 1.54
C ASP A 188 -21.55 15.53 0.54
N GLY A 189 -21.65 14.21 0.66
CA GLY A 189 -22.64 13.42 -0.09
C GLY A 189 -22.20 12.01 -0.48
N VAL A 190 -22.91 11.03 0.09
CA VAL A 190 -23.23 9.67 -0.41
C VAL A 190 -22.97 9.51 -1.93
N PHE A 191 -22.29 8.47 -2.44
CA PHE A 191 -22.86 7.15 -2.79
C PHE A 191 -21.80 6.08 -3.12
N LEU A 192 -22.08 4.86 -2.61
CA LEU A 192 -21.79 3.47 -3.03
C LEU A 192 -20.52 3.15 -3.85
#